data_AF-A0A0F8Z841-F1
#
_entry.id   AF-A0A0F8Z841-F1
#
_cell.length_a   1.000
_cell.length_b   1.000
_cell.length_c   1.000
_cell.angle_alpha   90.00
_cell.angle_beta   90.00
_cell.angle_gamma   90.00
#
_symmetry.space_group_name_H-M   'P 1'
#
loop_
_entity.id
_entity.type
_entity.pdbx_description
1 polymer ?
#
loop_
_entity_poly.entity_id
_entity_poly.type
_entity_poly.pdbx_seq_one_letter_code
_entity_poly.pdbx_strand_id
1 'polypeptide(L)'
;LGVGTDTPQRTVHIESSFACLRLSDSNAANDQQVNTLIEFYRGNNTNRVGYWAMDSTSNDIMALATEYAAGILQFRTGSGIAAMTIDASQNAGIGLTTIDANYKLIVRRATDVNFGIGLQSSELAITAFNDAISANVPMRFYASEYNFLNGSVGINTTVPGYKLHVLNTADNVHIMVQTTLSTKSAFLRADSLDAHSGIILERADANKWVLFNNGDGSDEFQIGPTTGTPKLTILQGGDMGINIADPLAKLHIDQAASGGAIPVLALDQADVDKEFIAFIGTAAAADLSRSLVDEGDQGSETRAGWFEIHVTDSGGQIANSVYYVPFYQLSA
;
A
#
# COMPACT_ATOMS: atom_id res chain seq x y z
N LEU A 1 -56.96 13.43 37.71
CA LEU A 1 -56.83 12.34 38.70
C LEU A 1 -55.52 12.52 39.45
N GLY A 2 -55.60 12.92 40.72
CA GLY A 2 -54.46 12.92 41.64
C GLY A 2 -54.51 11.65 42.49
N VAL A 3 -53.46 10.84 42.47
CA VAL A 3 -53.33 9.66 43.35
C VAL A 3 -52.21 9.97 44.33
N GLY A 4 -52.54 10.06 45.61
CA GLY A 4 -51.58 10.42 46.68
C GLY A 4 -51.34 11.93 46.85
N THR A 5 -52.11 12.80 46.19
CA THR A 5 -51.97 14.26 46.26
C THR A 5 -53.29 14.99 46.00
N ASP A 6 -53.54 16.06 46.75
CA ASP A 6 -54.74 16.90 46.61
C ASP A 6 -54.50 18.10 45.67
N THR A 7 -53.27 18.29 45.19
CA THR A 7 -52.89 19.40 44.30
C THR A 7 -52.20 18.90 43.02
N PRO A 8 -52.91 18.15 42.16
CA PRO A 8 -52.32 17.57 40.95
C PRO A 8 -51.79 18.64 40.00
N GLN A 9 -50.52 18.51 39.59
CA GLN A 9 -49.87 19.46 38.66
C GLN A 9 -50.12 19.16 37.17
N ARG A 10 -50.70 18.00 36.86
CA ARG A 10 -51.03 17.52 35.51
C ARG A 10 -52.31 16.66 35.56
N THR A 11 -52.89 16.35 34.39
CA THR A 11 -54.14 15.58 34.26
C THR A 11 -54.12 14.26 35.03
N VAL A 12 -53.00 13.54 34.96
CA VAL A 12 -52.69 12.38 35.80
C VAL A 12 -51.44 12.73 36.59
N HIS A 13 -51.53 12.72 37.92
CA HIS A 13 -50.40 12.95 38.84
C HIS A 13 -50.41 11.84 39.90
N ILE A 14 -49.35 11.03 39.94
CA ILE A 14 -49.11 10.00 40.95
C ILE A 14 -47.97 10.50 41.83
N GLU A 15 -48.26 10.79 43.10
CA GLU A 15 -47.29 11.30 44.06
C GLU A 15 -47.15 10.31 45.23
N SER A 16 -45.95 9.77 45.42
CA SER A 16 -45.62 8.79 46.45
C SER A 16 -44.10 8.70 46.59
N SER A 17 -43.60 8.23 47.74
CA SER A 17 -42.18 7.87 47.91
C SER A 17 -41.74 6.78 46.92
N PHE A 18 -42.70 6.01 46.38
CA PHE A 18 -42.50 5.07 45.28
C PHE A 18 -43.68 5.17 44.29
N ALA A 19 -43.69 6.22 43.47
CA ALA A 19 -44.69 6.39 42.43
C ALA A 19 -44.48 5.36 41.30
N CYS A 20 -45.51 4.56 40.99
CA CYS A 20 -45.46 3.51 39.98
C CYS A 20 -46.73 3.55 39.12
N LEU A 21 -46.55 3.46 37.80
CA LEU A 21 -47.62 3.14 36.86
C LEU A 21 -47.46 1.67 36.46
N ARG A 22 -48.37 0.82 36.93
CA ARG A 22 -48.41 -0.60 36.56
C ARG A 22 -49.55 -0.86 35.58
N LEU A 23 -49.25 -1.51 34.47
CA LEU A 23 -50.22 -2.06 33.53
C LEU A 23 -50.17 -3.59 33.63
N SER A 24 -51.33 -4.25 33.61
CA SER A 24 -51.41 -5.71 33.68
C SER A 24 -52.65 -6.23 32.95
N ASP A 25 -52.51 -7.35 32.26
CA ASP A 25 -53.61 -8.10 31.66
C ASP A 25 -53.91 -9.34 32.50
N SER A 26 -55.00 -9.30 33.27
CA SER A 26 -55.39 -10.42 34.13
C SER A 26 -55.98 -11.62 33.37
N ASN A 27 -56.25 -11.47 32.08
CA ASN A 27 -56.80 -12.53 31.23
C ASN A 27 -55.71 -13.29 30.46
N ALA A 28 -54.47 -12.80 30.48
CA ALA A 28 -53.34 -13.50 29.89
C ALA A 28 -53.01 -14.76 30.70
N ALA A 29 -53.03 -15.92 30.05
CA ALA A 29 -52.69 -17.20 30.68
C ALA A 29 -51.19 -17.52 30.63
N ASN A 30 -50.43 -16.77 29.84
CA ASN A 30 -48.97 -16.84 29.73
C ASN A 30 -48.39 -15.48 29.32
N ASP A 31 -47.06 -15.36 29.39
CA ASP A 31 -46.35 -14.11 29.10
C ASP A 31 -46.57 -13.61 27.67
N GLN A 32 -46.74 -14.51 26.70
CA GLN A 32 -46.97 -14.16 25.29
C GLN A 32 -48.34 -13.53 25.04
N GLN A 33 -49.29 -13.74 25.95
CA GLN A 33 -50.66 -13.20 25.84
C GLN A 33 -50.85 -11.85 26.52
N VAL A 34 -49.87 -11.37 27.30
CA VAL A 34 -49.97 -10.08 28.00
C VAL A 34 -50.07 -8.94 26.99
N ASN A 35 -51.20 -8.25 26.93
CA ASN A 35 -51.36 -7.11 26.02
C ASN A 35 -51.50 -5.79 26.80
N THR A 36 -50.36 -5.14 27.08
CA THR A 36 -50.32 -3.85 27.79
C THR A 36 -49.50 -2.83 27.00
N LEU A 37 -50.07 -1.65 26.78
CA LEU A 37 -49.46 -0.61 25.97
C LEU A 37 -49.88 0.80 26.39
N ILE A 38 -49.05 1.77 26.01
CA ILE A 38 -49.35 3.20 26.03
C ILE A 38 -49.41 3.66 24.57
N GLU A 39 -50.52 4.24 24.14
CA GLU A 39 -50.73 4.66 22.75
C GLU A 39 -50.97 6.16 22.61
N PHE A 40 -50.58 6.69 21.46
CA PHE A 40 -50.82 8.08 21.07
C PHE A 40 -51.64 8.08 19.78
N TYR A 41 -52.80 8.72 19.77
CA TYR A 41 -53.72 8.75 18.62
C TYR A 41 -54.00 10.16 18.11
N ARG A 42 -54.23 10.25 16.79
CA ARG A 42 -54.97 11.34 16.16
C ARG A 42 -56.45 10.96 16.12
N GLY A 43 -57.29 11.70 16.84
CA GLY A 43 -58.73 11.43 16.96
C GLY A 43 -59.03 10.19 17.79
N ASN A 44 -60.31 9.96 18.13
CA ASN A 44 -60.68 8.88 19.05
C ASN A 44 -60.40 7.48 18.48
N ASN A 45 -60.58 7.29 17.17
CA ASN A 45 -60.38 6.00 16.48
C ASN A 45 -59.80 6.21 15.06
N THR A 46 -59.07 7.30 14.80
CA THR A 46 -58.60 7.56 13.43
C THR A 46 -57.28 6.86 13.16
N ASN A 47 -56.17 7.38 13.66
CA ASN A 47 -54.85 6.74 13.47
C ASN A 47 -54.05 6.78 14.75
N ARG A 48 -53.39 5.68 15.10
CA ARG A 48 -52.27 5.68 16.04
C ARG A 48 -51.08 6.37 15.39
N VAL A 49 -50.41 7.23 16.15
CA VAL A 49 -49.23 8.00 15.70
C VAL A 49 -47.96 7.56 16.42
N GLY A 50 -48.08 6.77 17.48
CA GLY A 50 -46.97 6.14 18.17
C GLY A 50 -47.45 5.32 19.37
N TYR A 51 -46.55 4.53 19.94
CA TYR A 51 -46.85 3.70 21.10
C TYR A 51 -45.58 3.32 21.87
N TRP A 52 -45.81 2.83 23.09
CA TRP A 52 -44.86 2.09 23.89
C TRP A 52 -45.52 0.79 24.35
N ALA A 53 -45.04 -0.36 23.86
CA ALA A 53 -45.64 -1.66 24.09
C ALA A 53 -44.63 -2.82 23.96
N MET A 54 -45.06 -4.03 24.30
CA MET A 54 -44.49 -5.25 23.76
C MET A 54 -45.07 -5.46 22.35
N ASP A 55 -44.21 -5.52 21.33
CA ASP A 55 -44.55 -5.34 19.91
C ASP A 55 -44.40 -6.62 19.08
N SER A 56 -44.13 -7.73 19.74
CA SER A 56 -44.06 -9.05 19.10
C SER A 56 -45.14 -9.96 19.66
N THR A 57 -45.56 -10.95 18.86
CA THR A 57 -46.53 -11.98 19.28
C THR A 57 -46.05 -12.84 20.44
N SER A 58 -44.73 -12.83 20.70
CA SER A 58 -44.10 -13.57 21.78
C SER A 58 -43.81 -12.69 23.00
N ASN A 59 -44.14 -11.40 22.95
CA ASN A 59 -43.76 -10.40 23.96
C ASN A 59 -42.27 -10.43 24.32
N ASP A 60 -41.42 -10.60 23.30
CA ASP A 60 -39.95 -10.60 23.41
C ASP A 60 -39.30 -9.36 22.77
N ILE A 61 -40.10 -8.46 22.17
CA ILE A 61 -39.66 -7.17 21.64
C ILE A 61 -40.44 -6.06 22.34
N MET A 62 -39.74 -5.13 22.99
CA MET A 62 -40.34 -3.89 23.52
C MET A 62 -40.07 -2.76 22.52
N ALA A 63 -41.13 -2.12 22.02
CA ALA A 63 -41.02 -1.02 21.08
C ALA A 63 -41.36 0.31 21.74
N LEU A 64 -40.55 1.32 21.40
CA LEU A 64 -40.91 2.73 21.49
C LEU A 64 -40.96 3.23 20.04
N ALA A 65 -42.16 3.54 19.56
CA ALA A 65 -42.38 3.72 18.13
C ALA A 65 -43.17 4.98 17.80
N THR A 66 -42.88 5.49 16.60
CA THR A 66 -43.72 6.47 15.89
C THR A 66 -44.24 5.80 14.62
N GLU A 67 -45.53 5.96 14.36
CA GLU A 67 -46.19 5.42 13.16
C GLU A 67 -46.54 6.53 12.16
N TYR A 68 -46.22 7.77 12.50
CA TYR A 68 -46.21 8.85 11.53
C TYR A 68 -45.04 8.69 10.56
N ALA A 69 -45.29 8.75 9.25
CA ALA A 69 -44.28 8.51 8.21
C ALA A 69 -43.08 9.48 8.26
N ALA A 70 -43.26 10.70 8.78
CA ALA A 70 -42.18 11.66 9.02
C ALA A 70 -41.78 11.72 10.52
N GLY A 71 -42.21 10.74 11.30
CA GLY A 71 -41.90 10.65 12.71
C GLY A 71 -40.44 10.31 12.95
N ILE A 72 -39.92 10.83 14.06
CA ILE A 72 -38.54 10.59 14.51
C ILE A 72 -38.56 10.11 15.96
N LEU A 73 -37.54 9.36 16.35
CA LEU A 73 -37.30 9.01 17.75
C LEU A 73 -36.11 9.80 18.26
N GLN A 74 -36.24 10.39 19.46
CA GLN A 74 -35.16 11.18 20.08
C GLN A 74 -34.98 10.82 21.54
N PHE A 75 -33.73 10.65 21.93
CA PHE A 75 -33.31 10.64 23.33
C PHE A 75 -32.70 11.99 23.66
N ARG A 76 -33.30 12.70 24.62
CA ARG A 76 -32.93 14.08 24.96
C ARG A 76 -32.27 14.15 26.34
N THR A 77 -31.21 14.93 26.45
CA THR A 77 -30.50 15.22 27.71
C THR A 77 -30.16 16.72 27.78
N GLY A 78 -29.54 17.18 28.88
CA GLY A 78 -29.01 18.55 28.99
C GLY A 78 -29.99 19.66 28.57
N SER A 79 -31.13 19.78 29.26
CA SER A 79 -32.18 20.76 28.95
C SER A 79 -32.96 20.51 27.65
N GLY A 80 -33.14 19.24 27.28
CA GLY A 80 -34.00 18.86 26.16
C GLY A 80 -33.32 18.86 24.79
N ILE A 81 -31.98 18.90 24.77
CA ILE A 81 -31.16 18.75 23.56
C ILE A 81 -31.16 17.28 23.14
N ALA A 82 -31.33 17.00 21.85
CA ALA A 82 -31.23 15.63 21.33
C ALA A 82 -29.79 15.13 21.43
N ALA A 83 -29.58 14.11 22.27
CA ALA A 83 -28.31 13.40 22.37
C ALA A 83 -28.21 12.30 21.30
N MET A 84 -29.33 11.67 20.97
CA MET A 84 -29.47 10.71 19.88
C MET A 84 -30.78 10.93 19.13
N THR A 85 -30.73 10.84 17.80
CA THR A 85 -31.88 10.96 16.90
C THR A 85 -31.90 9.77 15.95
N ILE A 86 -33.07 9.16 15.73
CA ILE A 86 -33.35 8.28 14.60
C ILE A 86 -34.37 9.01 13.73
N ASP A 87 -34.00 9.32 12.50
CA ASP A 87 -34.86 10.05 11.57
C ASP A 87 -35.90 9.13 10.89
N ALA A 88 -36.79 9.74 10.09
CA ALA A 88 -37.85 9.03 9.38
C ALA A 88 -37.32 8.10 8.26
N SER A 89 -36.09 8.32 7.79
CA SER A 89 -35.37 7.43 6.87
C SER A 89 -34.60 6.33 7.61
N GLN A 90 -34.79 6.23 8.93
CA GLN A 90 -34.15 5.27 9.81
C GLN A 90 -32.63 5.45 9.89
N ASN A 91 -32.11 6.65 9.67
CA ASN A 91 -30.71 6.98 9.90
C ASN A 91 -30.51 7.48 11.33
N ALA A 92 -29.38 7.13 11.92
CA ALA A 92 -29.07 7.44 13.31
C ALA A 92 -28.02 8.54 13.43
N GLY A 93 -28.26 9.49 14.33
CA GLY A 93 -27.33 10.56 14.67
C GLY A 93 -27.07 10.58 16.17
N ILE A 94 -25.79 10.71 16.57
CA ILE A 94 -25.39 10.99 17.96
C ILE A 94 -24.79 12.39 18.00
N GLY A 95 -25.36 13.26 18.85
CA GLY A 95 -25.00 14.68 18.91
C GLY A 95 -25.52 15.52 17.74
N LEU A 96 -26.53 15.01 17.02
CA LEU A 96 -27.12 15.62 15.84
C LEU A 96 -28.65 15.51 15.86
N THR A 97 -29.32 16.54 15.34
CA THR A 97 -30.79 16.56 15.12
C THR A 97 -31.19 16.31 13.67
N THR A 98 -30.22 16.37 12.75
CA THR A 98 -30.40 16.17 11.32
C THR A 98 -29.25 15.28 10.84
N ILE A 99 -29.58 14.25 10.07
CA ILE A 99 -28.64 13.28 9.53
C ILE A 99 -28.70 13.40 8.00
N ASP A 100 -27.54 13.48 7.35
CA ASP A 100 -27.47 13.52 5.89
C ASP A 100 -27.83 12.16 5.30
N ALA A 101 -28.62 12.16 4.23
CA ALA A 101 -29.19 10.95 3.64
C ALA A 101 -28.14 9.96 3.08
N ASN A 102 -26.91 10.41 2.84
CA ASN A 102 -25.83 9.54 2.40
C ASN A 102 -25.25 8.67 3.52
N TYR A 103 -25.59 8.94 4.79
CA TYR A 103 -25.05 8.24 5.95
C TYR A 103 -26.14 7.53 6.74
N LYS A 104 -25.87 6.27 7.09
CA LYS A 104 -26.75 5.47 7.94
C LYS A 104 -26.55 5.79 9.42
N LEU A 105 -25.31 6.12 9.79
CA LEU A 105 -24.92 6.54 11.14
C LEU A 105 -23.96 7.72 11.05
N ILE A 106 -24.21 8.77 11.83
CA ILE A 106 -23.26 9.85 12.08
C ILE A 106 -23.07 10.05 13.59
N VAL A 107 -21.81 10.18 14.03
CA VAL A 107 -21.44 10.54 15.39
C VAL A 107 -20.68 11.86 15.35
N ARG A 108 -21.28 12.92 15.91
CA ARG A 108 -20.62 14.22 16.05
C ARG A 108 -19.84 14.27 17.36
N ARG A 109 -18.53 14.50 17.26
CA ARG A 109 -17.69 14.67 18.45
C ARG A 109 -17.49 16.14 18.82
N ALA A 110 -17.26 17.01 17.83
CA ALA A 110 -16.97 18.42 18.04
C ALA A 110 -17.40 19.24 16.81
N THR A 111 -17.17 20.55 16.84
CA THR A 111 -17.26 21.39 15.64
C THR A 111 -16.33 20.83 14.57
N ASP A 112 -16.88 20.60 13.38
CA ASP A 112 -16.16 20.06 12.21
C ASP A 112 -15.51 18.69 12.40
N VAL A 113 -15.98 17.89 13.38
CA VAL A 113 -15.46 16.54 13.62
C VAL A 113 -16.61 15.57 13.74
N ASN A 114 -16.96 14.97 12.60
CA ASN A 114 -17.97 13.93 12.48
C ASN A 114 -17.34 12.62 12.00
N PHE A 115 -17.85 11.51 12.52
CA PHE A 115 -17.58 10.17 12.03
C PHE A 115 -18.86 9.61 11.39
N GLY A 116 -18.79 9.11 10.16
CA GLY A 116 -19.95 8.59 9.46
C GLY A 116 -19.71 7.25 8.77
N ILE A 117 -20.76 6.43 8.77
CA ILE A 117 -20.88 5.19 7.99
C ILE A 117 -21.98 5.39 6.96
N GLY A 118 -21.64 5.32 5.68
CA GLY A 118 -22.53 5.70 4.60
C GLY A 118 -22.03 5.27 3.24
N LEU A 119 -22.55 5.89 2.19
CA LEU A 119 -22.10 5.69 0.82
C LEU A 119 -21.28 6.87 0.35
N GLN A 120 -20.14 6.60 -0.28
CA GLN A 120 -19.36 7.55 -1.08
C GLN A 120 -19.30 7.00 -2.51
N SER A 121 -19.86 7.73 -3.48
CA SER A 121 -19.87 7.30 -4.89
C SER A 121 -20.40 5.87 -5.10
N SER A 122 -21.41 5.47 -4.32
CA SER A 122 -22.02 4.12 -4.31
C SER A 122 -21.21 3.01 -3.62
N GLU A 123 -20.06 3.33 -3.01
CA GLU A 123 -19.27 2.40 -2.20
C GLU A 123 -19.55 2.63 -0.72
N LEU A 124 -19.58 1.56 0.08
CA LEU A 124 -19.64 1.69 1.54
C LEU A 124 -18.37 2.39 2.03
N ALA A 125 -18.55 3.44 2.81
CA ALA A 125 -17.47 4.27 3.31
C ALA A 125 -17.54 4.46 4.81
N ILE A 126 -16.37 4.49 5.41
CA ILE A 126 -16.12 5.00 6.76
C ILE A 126 -15.39 6.31 6.57
N THR A 127 -15.94 7.40 7.12
CA THR A 127 -15.50 8.75 6.76
C THR A 127 -15.40 9.63 7.99
N ALA A 128 -14.47 10.58 7.92
CA ALA A 128 -14.41 11.71 8.84
C ALA A 128 -14.58 13.00 8.04
N PHE A 129 -15.53 13.85 8.42
CA PHE A 129 -15.87 15.06 7.67
C PHE A 129 -16.29 16.23 8.59
N ASN A 130 -16.25 17.45 8.04
CA ASN A 130 -16.67 18.68 8.71
C ASN A 130 -18.20 18.77 8.88
N ASP A 131 -18.71 19.74 9.66
CA ASP A 131 -20.16 19.80 9.95
C ASP A 131 -20.99 20.09 8.68
N ALA A 132 -20.38 20.72 7.69
CA ALA A 132 -20.99 21.02 6.39
C ALA A 132 -20.93 19.87 5.38
N ILE A 133 -20.25 18.75 5.71
CA ILE A 133 -20.07 17.58 4.82
C ILE A 133 -19.46 17.98 3.46
N SER A 134 -18.66 19.03 3.45
CA SER A 134 -18.04 19.59 2.25
C SER A 134 -16.55 19.25 2.15
N ALA A 135 -15.95 18.76 3.23
CA ALA A 135 -14.55 18.36 3.27
C ALA A 135 -14.34 17.18 4.22
N ASN A 136 -13.49 16.25 3.80
CA ASN A 136 -12.95 15.24 4.70
C ASN A 136 -12.01 15.92 5.70
N VAL A 137 -12.01 15.42 6.94
CA VAL A 137 -11.09 15.86 8.00
C VAL A 137 -10.15 14.71 8.39
N PRO A 138 -9.02 15.00 9.06
CA PRO A 138 -8.07 13.95 9.44
C PRO A 138 -8.71 12.88 10.32
N MET A 139 -8.45 11.61 9.99
CA MET A 139 -8.84 10.44 10.77
C MET A 139 -7.59 9.70 11.23
N ARG A 140 -7.63 9.15 12.44
CA ARG A 140 -6.60 8.22 12.94
C ARG A 140 -7.27 6.92 13.34
N PHE A 141 -6.65 5.81 12.96
CA PHE A 141 -6.97 4.50 13.51
C PHE A 141 -5.91 4.20 14.59
N TYR A 142 -6.31 3.68 15.74
CA TYR A 142 -5.40 3.27 16.82
C TYR A 142 -5.67 1.81 17.17
N ALA A 143 -4.80 0.90 16.74
CA ALA A 143 -4.88 -0.53 16.99
C ALA A 143 -3.47 -1.14 17.07
N SER A 144 -3.36 -2.32 17.66
CA SER A 144 -2.13 -3.12 17.65
C SER A 144 -1.84 -3.78 16.30
N GLU A 145 -2.86 -3.92 15.45
CA GLU A 145 -2.78 -4.58 14.15
C GLU A 145 -3.86 -4.06 13.20
N TYR A 146 -3.56 -4.00 11.90
CA TYR A 146 -4.51 -3.71 10.83
C TYR A 146 -4.42 -4.79 9.77
N ASN A 147 -5.55 -5.40 9.45
CA ASN A 147 -5.63 -6.48 8.46
C ASN A 147 -6.62 -6.14 7.35
N PHE A 148 -6.13 -6.12 6.11
CA PHE A 148 -6.93 -6.04 4.89
C PHE A 148 -6.89 -7.40 4.21
N LEU A 149 -7.80 -8.29 4.60
CA LEU A 149 -7.74 -9.72 4.26
C LEU A 149 -8.06 -10.02 2.79
N ASN A 150 -8.68 -9.08 2.07
CA ASN A 150 -8.99 -9.21 0.65
C ASN A 150 -9.02 -7.82 -0.02
N GLY A 151 -9.17 -7.81 -1.34
CA GLY A 151 -9.19 -6.59 -2.14
C GLY A 151 -7.78 -6.02 -2.37
N SER A 152 -7.76 -4.76 -2.80
CA SER A 152 -6.55 -3.98 -3.05
C SER A 152 -6.70 -2.62 -2.37
N VAL A 153 -5.58 -2.05 -1.90
CA VAL A 153 -5.54 -0.74 -1.27
C VAL A 153 -5.20 0.31 -2.32
N GLY A 154 -6.17 1.19 -2.62
CA GLY A 154 -5.98 2.35 -3.47
C GLY A 154 -5.67 3.60 -2.65
N ILE A 155 -4.64 4.34 -3.04
CA ILE A 155 -4.37 5.70 -2.54
C ILE A 155 -4.57 6.64 -3.72
N ASN A 156 -5.59 7.50 -3.62
CA ASN A 156 -6.02 8.43 -4.66
C ASN A 156 -6.43 7.72 -5.99
N THR A 157 -6.95 6.51 -5.87
CA THR A 157 -7.57 5.74 -6.96
C THR A 157 -8.66 4.83 -6.39
N THR A 158 -9.76 4.66 -7.13
CA THR A 158 -10.84 3.71 -6.81
C THR A 158 -10.71 2.40 -7.60
N VAL A 159 -9.77 2.33 -8.55
CA VAL A 159 -9.54 1.15 -9.39
C VAL A 159 -8.06 0.74 -9.29
N PRO A 160 -7.63 0.18 -8.15
CA PRO A 160 -6.26 -0.27 -7.96
C PRO A 160 -5.91 -1.44 -8.91
N GLY A 161 -4.86 -1.29 -9.74
CA GLY A 161 -4.39 -2.34 -10.66
C GLY A 161 -3.50 -3.40 -10.00
N TYR A 162 -2.99 -3.11 -8.80
CA TYR A 162 -2.17 -3.99 -7.98
C TYR A 162 -2.70 -4.02 -6.55
N LYS A 163 -2.17 -4.91 -5.70
CA LYS A 163 -2.57 -5.03 -4.28
C LYS A 163 -2.41 -3.73 -3.49
N LEU A 164 -1.39 -2.94 -3.81
CA LEU A 164 -1.25 -1.56 -3.39
C LEU A 164 -1.07 -0.71 -4.66
N HIS A 165 -1.96 0.26 -4.89
CA HIS A 165 -1.84 1.21 -5.99
C HIS A 165 -1.84 2.63 -5.43
N VAL A 166 -0.70 3.31 -5.56
CA VAL A 166 -0.54 4.72 -5.20
C VAL A 166 -0.51 5.54 -6.47
N LEU A 167 -1.53 6.38 -6.66
CA LEU A 167 -1.68 7.20 -7.87
C LEU A 167 -1.60 8.69 -7.52
N ASN A 168 -0.88 9.47 -8.32
CA ASN A 168 -0.98 10.92 -8.31
C ASN A 168 -1.11 11.40 -9.77
N THR A 169 -2.06 12.29 -10.02
CA THR A 169 -2.34 12.85 -11.36
C THR A 169 -1.84 14.29 -11.52
N ALA A 170 -1.29 14.88 -10.46
CA ALA A 170 -0.85 16.27 -10.42
C ALA A 170 0.65 16.44 -10.11
N ASP A 171 1.30 15.45 -9.48
CA ASP A 171 2.71 15.49 -9.07
C ASP A 171 3.33 14.09 -9.09
N ASN A 172 4.62 14.00 -8.78
CA ASN A 172 5.35 12.75 -8.63
C ASN A 172 4.78 11.90 -7.49
N VAL A 173 4.86 10.58 -7.68
CA VAL A 173 4.54 9.59 -6.65
C VAL A 173 5.83 9.17 -5.96
N HIS A 174 5.83 9.19 -4.63
CA HIS A 174 6.94 8.71 -3.81
C HIS A 174 6.43 7.70 -2.78
N ILE A 175 7.23 6.67 -2.50
CA ILE A 175 7.04 5.75 -1.38
C ILE A 175 8.32 5.82 -0.54
N MET A 176 8.21 6.30 0.69
CA MET A 176 9.34 6.41 1.60
C MET A 176 9.38 5.23 2.57
N VAL A 177 10.49 4.49 2.57
CA VAL A 177 10.80 3.48 3.58
C VAL A 177 12.00 4.00 4.37
N GLN A 178 11.81 4.29 5.66
CA GLN A 178 12.83 4.93 6.49
C GLN A 178 12.90 4.30 7.89
N THR A 179 14.11 4.27 8.44
CA THR A 179 14.37 4.09 9.88
C THR A 179 15.20 5.26 10.39
N THR A 180 14.96 5.69 11.63
CA THR A 180 15.73 6.73 12.30
C THR A 180 16.79 6.16 13.26
N LEU A 181 16.85 4.84 13.39
CA LEU A 181 17.79 4.15 14.27
C LEU A 181 19.13 3.95 13.54
N SER A 182 20.22 4.44 14.14
CA SER A 182 21.58 4.36 13.57
C SER A 182 22.12 2.94 13.40
N THR A 183 21.45 1.94 13.97
CA THR A 183 21.85 0.53 13.94
C THR A 183 20.93 -0.33 13.08
N LYS A 184 20.02 0.29 12.31
CA LYS A 184 19.02 -0.41 11.50
C LYS A 184 18.99 0.15 10.09
N SER A 185 18.46 -0.67 9.19
CA SER A 185 18.29 -0.34 7.78
C SER A 185 16.81 -0.37 7.40
N ALA A 186 16.45 0.44 6.41
CA ALA A 186 15.16 0.40 5.76
C ALA A 186 15.26 -0.41 4.47
N PHE A 187 14.36 -1.36 4.27
CA PHE A 187 14.36 -2.22 3.09
C PHE A 187 12.98 -2.29 2.46
N LEU A 188 12.95 -2.31 1.14
CA LEU A 188 11.86 -2.89 0.37
C LEU A 188 12.26 -4.35 0.08
N ARG A 189 11.47 -5.31 0.55
CA ARG A 189 11.74 -6.74 0.35
C ARG A 189 10.72 -7.32 -0.61
N ALA A 190 11.20 -7.93 -1.68
CA ALA A 190 10.45 -8.84 -2.52
C ALA A 190 10.94 -10.27 -2.22
N ASP A 191 10.04 -11.23 -2.28
CA ASP A 191 10.33 -12.64 -2.05
C ASP A 191 9.42 -13.46 -2.96
N SER A 192 9.97 -14.47 -3.61
CA SER A 192 9.26 -15.37 -4.52
C SER A 192 9.80 -16.77 -4.27
N LEU A 193 8.93 -17.76 -4.21
CA LEU A 193 9.32 -19.12 -3.85
C LEU A 193 10.23 -19.75 -4.92
N ASP A 194 9.81 -19.66 -6.18
CA ASP A 194 10.43 -20.38 -7.30
C ASP A 194 10.70 -19.48 -8.53
N ALA A 195 10.37 -18.19 -8.47
CA ALA A 195 10.47 -17.28 -9.62
C ALA A 195 11.28 -16.04 -9.26
N HIS A 196 11.33 -15.06 -10.15
CA HIS A 196 12.05 -13.82 -9.91
C HIS A 196 11.44 -12.98 -8.77
N SER A 197 12.30 -12.33 -7.99
CA SER A 197 11.90 -11.28 -7.04
C SER A 197 12.65 -9.99 -7.37
N GLY A 198 11.97 -8.85 -7.44
CA GLY A 198 12.62 -7.63 -7.91
C GLY A 198 11.77 -6.38 -7.96
N ILE A 199 12.33 -5.36 -8.61
CA ILE A 199 11.74 -4.05 -8.86
C ILE A 199 11.63 -3.85 -10.37
N ILE A 200 10.44 -3.46 -10.83
CA ILE A 200 10.14 -3.17 -12.23
C ILE A 200 10.10 -1.65 -12.42
N LEU A 201 10.80 -1.18 -13.45
CA LEU A 201 10.78 0.21 -13.90
C LEU A 201 10.05 0.26 -15.24
N GLU A 202 8.84 0.78 -15.23
CA GLU A 202 7.99 0.94 -16.40
C GLU A 202 8.08 2.35 -16.98
N ARG A 203 7.80 2.47 -18.27
CA ARG A 203 7.53 3.76 -18.92
C ARG A 203 6.54 3.56 -20.06
N ALA A 204 5.44 4.31 -20.03
CA ALA A 204 4.33 4.18 -20.98
C ALA A 204 3.81 2.74 -21.03
N ASP A 205 3.39 2.23 -19.86
CA ASP A 205 2.71 0.93 -19.68
C ASP A 205 3.50 -0.28 -20.18
N ALA A 206 4.83 -0.18 -20.15
CA ALA A 206 5.73 -1.24 -20.57
C ALA A 206 6.99 -1.27 -19.71
N ASN A 207 7.37 -2.47 -19.28
CA ASN A 207 8.63 -2.76 -18.58
C ASN A 207 9.81 -2.27 -19.42
N LYS A 208 10.65 -1.41 -18.84
CA LYS A 208 11.91 -0.95 -19.46
C LYS A 208 13.10 -1.63 -18.83
N TRP A 209 13.10 -1.73 -17.51
CA TRP A 209 14.16 -2.36 -16.74
C TRP A 209 13.55 -3.14 -15.60
N VAL A 210 14.11 -4.31 -15.34
CA VAL A 210 13.85 -5.05 -14.12
C VAL A 210 15.19 -5.25 -13.42
N LEU A 211 15.20 -4.98 -12.12
CA LEU A 211 16.30 -5.29 -11.21
C LEU A 211 15.79 -6.43 -10.34
N PHE A 212 16.36 -7.62 -10.50
CA PHE A 212 15.79 -8.80 -9.86
C PHE A 212 16.84 -9.85 -9.49
N ASN A 213 16.45 -10.70 -8.56
CA ASN A 213 17.07 -11.97 -8.32
C ASN A 213 16.42 -13.01 -9.25
N ASN A 214 17.24 -13.64 -10.10
CA ASN A 214 16.82 -14.60 -11.12
C ASN A 214 16.72 -16.02 -10.56
N GLY A 215 15.52 -16.43 -10.14
CA GLY A 215 15.27 -17.80 -9.65
C GLY A 215 15.56 -18.91 -10.68
N ASP A 216 15.50 -18.63 -12.00
CA ASP A 216 15.74 -19.64 -13.03
C ASP A 216 17.23 -19.98 -13.23
N GLY A 217 18.14 -19.10 -12.78
CA GLY A 217 19.59 -19.17 -13.02
C GLY A 217 20.44 -19.42 -11.77
N SER A 218 19.88 -19.97 -10.69
CA SER A 218 20.58 -20.07 -9.39
C SER A 218 20.74 -18.71 -8.69
N ASP A 219 19.65 -17.93 -8.64
CA ASP A 219 19.52 -16.73 -7.81
C ASP A 219 20.53 -15.61 -8.13
N GLU A 220 20.78 -15.36 -9.42
CA GLU A 220 21.72 -14.32 -9.86
C GLU A 220 21.09 -12.93 -9.75
N PHE A 221 21.89 -11.89 -9.51
CA PHE A 221 21.41 -10.52 -9.66
C PHE A 221 21.46 -10.11 -11.13
N GLN A 222 20.32 -9.72 -11.69
CA GLN A 222 20.22 -9.32 -13.09
C GLN A 222 19.57 -7.94 -13.26
N ILE A 223 20.04 -7.21 -14.26
CA ILE A 223 19.40 -6.00 -14.79
C ILE A 223 19.11 -6.23 -16.27
N GLY A 224 17.84 -6.11 -16.67
CA GLY A 224 17.47 -6.34 -18.06
C GLY A 224 15.96 -6.46 -18.30
N PRO A 225 15.57 -6.97 -19.48
CA PRO A 225 14.19 -7.36 -19.74
C PRO A 225 13.79 -8.56 -18.87
N THR A 226 12.49 -8.82 -18.75
CA THR A 226 11.96 -10.03 -18.07
C THR A 226 12.22 -11.32 -18.85
N THR A 227 12.53 -11.23 -20.15
CA THR A 227 12.86 -12.37 -21.01
C THR A 227 13.98 -12.00 -21.98
N GLY A 228 14.85 -12.95 -22.30
CA GLY A 228 16.01 -12.77 -23.18
C GLY A 228 17.31 -12.49 -22.43
N THR A 229 18.36 -12.12 -23.17
CA THR A 229 19.70 -11.93 -22.59
C THR A 229 19.75 -10.74 -21.63
N PRO A 230 20.21 -10.93 -20.38
CA PRO A 230 20.36 -9.85 -19.41
C PRO A 230 21.37 -8.82 -19.88
N LYS A 231 21.21 -7.56 -19.45
CA LYS A 231 22.16 -6.49 -19.77
C LYS A 231 23.33 -6.47 -18.80
N LEU A 232 23.07 -6.78 -17.54
CA LEU A 232 24.04 -7.04 -16.50
C LEU A 232 23.61 -8.31 -15.77
N THR A 233 24.58 -9.19 -15.50
CA THR A 233 24.41 -10.34 -14.60
C THR A 233 25.53 -10.33 -13.57
N ILE A 234 25.21 -10.69 -12.33
CA ILE A 234 26.17 -11.03 -11.29
C ILE A 234 25.75 -12.38 -10.71
N LEU A 235 26.58 -13.40 -10.94
CA LEU A 235 26.38 -14.72 -10.36
C LEU A 235 26.51 -14.66 -8.83
N GLN A 236 25.94 -15.62 -8.10
CA GLN A 236 26.18 -15.70 -6.64
C GLN A 236 27.67 -15.85 -6.28
N GLY A 237 28.48 -16.40 -7.18
CA GLY A 237 29.94 -16.47 -7.07
C GLY A 237 30.67 -15.13 -7.28
N GLY A 238 29.94 -14.08 -7.65
CA GLY A 238 30.44 -12.72 -7.84
C GLY A 238 30.98 -12.41 -9.24
N ASP A 239 30.90 -13.35 -10.19
CA ASP A 239 31.32 -13.12 -11.57
C ASP A 239 30.28 -12.26 -12.30
N MET A 240 30.77 -11.24 -13.02
CA MET A 240 29.94 -10.23 -13.69
C MET A 240 29.91 -10.43 -15.21
N GLY A 241 28.71 -10.44 -15.78
CA GLY A 241 28.47 -10.47 -17.23
C GLY A 241 27.84 -9.17 -17.73
N ILE A 242 28.29 -8.65 -18.88
CA ILE A 242 27.64 -7.57 -19.64
C ILE A 242 27.15 -8.15 -20.97
N ASN A 243 25.83 -8.09 -21.20
CA ASN A 243 25.14 -8.77 -22.31
C ASN A 243 25.36 -10.29 -22.38
N ILE A 244 25.65 -10.95 -21.25
CA ILE A 244 25.82 -12.40 -21.17
C ILE A 244 25.30 -12.91 -19.82
N ALA A 245 24.60 -14.04 -19.82
CA ALA A 245 24.07 -14.65 -18.61
C ALA A 245 25.15 -15.41 -17.82
N ASP A 246 25.98 -16.18 -18.53
CA ASP A 246 27.01 -17.04 -17.94
C ASP A 246 28.42 -16.47 -18.20
N PRO A 247 28.92 -15.54 -17.35
CA PRO A 247 30.27 -15.02 -17.50
C PRO A 247 31.31 -16.12 -17.31
N LEU A 248 32.33 -16.14 -18.18
CA LEU A 248 33.43 -17.12 -18.14
C LEU A 248 34.64 -16.63 -17.31
N ALA A 249 34.56 -15.41 -16.77
CA ALA A 249 35.59 -14.74 -16.01
C ALA A 249 34.95 -13.77 -15.00
N LYS A 250 35.76 -13.21 -14.10
CA LYS A 250 35.30 -12.23 -13.08
C LYS A 250 34.53 -11.05 -13.70
N LEU A 251 34.95 -10.62 -14.89
CA LEU A 251 34.19 -9.73 -15.76
C LEU A 251 34.22 -10.32 -17.18
N HIS A 252 33.06 -10.56 -17.76
CA HIS A 252 32.89 -10.97 -19.15
C HIS A 252 32.00 -9.96 -19.88
N ILE A 253 32.55 -9.27 -20.89
CA ILE A 253 31.80 -8.34 -21.73
C ILE A 253 31.61 -9.00 -23.09
N ASP A 254 30.37 -9.33 -23.42
CA ASP A 254 30.02 -9.92 -24.71
C ASP A 254 29.39 -8.86 -25.63
N GLN A 255 29.96 -8.75 -26.82
CA GLN A 255 29.50 -7.88 -27.90
C GLN A 255 29.07 -8.76 -29.06
N ALA A 256 28.08 -9.62 -28.83
CA ALA A 256 27.49 -10.56 -29.79
C ALA A 256 26.83 -9.84 -31.00
N ALA A 257 27.63 -9.20 -31.84
CA ALA A 257 27.22 -8.51 -33.06
C ALA A 257 28.06 -9.00 -34.25
N SER A 258 27.39 -9.32 -35.36
CA SER A 258 28.00 -9.83 -36.60
C SER A 258 28.41 -8.74 -37.60
N GLY A 259 28.15 -7.46 -37.30
CA GLY A 259 28.54 -6.31 -38.10
C GLY A 259 28.46 -5.01 -37.31
N GLY A 260 29.35 -4.05 -37.62
CA GLY A 260 29.42 -2.78 -36.89
C GLY A 260 29.90 -2.94 -35.44
N ALA A 261 30.87 -3.84 -35.22
CA ALA A 261 31.42 -4.11 -33.90
C ALA A 261 31.93 -2.83 -33.24
N ILE A 262 31.58 -2.66 -31.97
CA ILE A 262 32.01 -1.56 -31.10
C ILE A 262 32.96 -2.18 -30.07
N PRO A 263 34.06 -1.52 -29.68
CA PRO A 263 34.94 -2.07 -28.65
C PRO A 263 34.16 -2.55 -27.41
N VAL A 264 34.40 -3.80 -27.00
CA VAL A 264 33.84 -4.37 -25.76
C VAL A 264 34.28 -3.57 -24.52
N LEU A 265 35.46 -2.96 -24.59
CA LEU A 265 36.01 -2.11 -23.55
C LEU A 265 36.65 -0.88 -24.21
N ALA A 266 36.12 0.29 -23.91
CA ALA A 266 36.74 1.57 -24.24
C ALA A 266 37.18 2.22 -22.92
N LEU A 267 38.44 2.61 -22.84
CA LEU A 267 39.05 3.26 -21.69
C LEU A 267 39.55 4.63 -22.14
N ASP A 268 39.23 5.66 -21.37
CA ASP A 268 39.62 7.04 -21.63
C ASP A 268 40.20 7.64 -20.35
N GLN A 269 41.46 8.09 -20.42
CA GLN A 269 42.17 8.66 -19.28
C GLN A 269 42.52 10.11 -19.59
N ALA A 270 42.01 11.02 -18.76
CA ALA A 270 42.30 12.45 -18.87
C ALA A 270 43.62 12.88 -18.21
N ASP A 271 44.12 12.09 -17.27
CA ASP A 271 45.41 12.35 -16.60
C ASP A 271 46.57 12.00 -17.55
N VAL A 272 47.58 12.85 -17.59
CA VAL A 272 48.72 12.75 -18.52
C VAL A 272 49.96 12.09 -17.89
N ASP A 273 49.99 11.94 -16.55
CA ASP A 273 51.20 11.54 -15.81
C ASP A 273 51.03 10.26 -14.97
N LYS A 274 49.99 9.46 -15.23
CA LYS A 274 49.68 8.22 -14.48
C LYS A 274 49.42 7.02 -15.37
N GLU A 275 49.50 5.83 -14.78
CA GLU A 275 49.29 4.55 -15.46
C GLU A 275 47.89 4.43 -16.09
N PHE A 276 47.83 4.01 -17.35
CA PHE A 276 46.57 3.82 -18.09
C PHE A 276 45.94 2.46 -17.82
N ILE A 277 46.73 1.39 -17.95
CA ILE A 277 46.32 0.05 -17.57
C ILE A 277 47.43 -0.54 -16.72
N ALA A 278 47.08 -1.01 -15.52
CA ALA A 278 48.00 -1.75 -14.67
C ALA A 278 47.67 -3.24 -14.72
N PHE A 279 48.60 -4.02 -15.26
CA PHE A 279 48.56 -5.48 -15.17
C PHE A 279 49.43 -5.90 -13.98
N ILE A 280 48.79 -6.45 -12.94
CA ILE A 280 49.48 -6.89 -11.72
C ILE A 280 49.49 -8.41 -11.69
N GLY A 281 50.69 -8.99 -11.57
CA GLY A 281 50.90 -10.42 -11.48
C GLY A 281 52.21 -10.74 -10.77
N THR A 282 52.56 -12.01 -10.73
CA THR A 282 53.81 -12.47 -10.11
C THR A 282 54.55 -13.32 -11.12
N ALA A 283 55.79 -12.92 -11.45
CA ALA A 283 56.74 -13.77 -12.16
C ALA A 283 57.56 -14.60 -11.17
N ALA A 284 58.04 -15.76 -11.61
CA ALA A 284 58.93 -16.60 -10.84
C ALA A 284 59.96 -17.25 -11.77
N ALA A 285 61.21 -17.34 -11.31
CA ALA A 285 62.31 -17.91 -12.09
C ALA A 285 61.98 -19.34 -12.54
N ALA A 286 62.24 -19.63 -13.82
CA ALA A 286 61.96 -20.88 -14.52
C ALA A 286 60.48 -21.32 -14.52
N ASP A 287 59.52 -20.40 -14.33
CA ASP A 287 58.08 -20.70 -14.33
C ASP A 287 57.33 -19.91 -15.42
N LEU A 288 57.13 -20.58 -16.55
CA LEU A 288 56.38 -20.06 -17.71
C LEU A 288 54.86 -20.17 -17.57
N SER A 289 54.35 -20.69 -16.44
CA SER A 289 52.91 -20.86 -16.21
C SER A 289 52.23 -19.66 -15.53
N ARG A 290 53.02 -18.62 -15.18
CA ARG A 290 52.56 -17.42 -14.49
C ARG A 290 51.94 -16.40 -15.44
N SER A 291 51.19 -15.45 -14.88
CA SER A 291 50.60 -14.34 -15.65
C SER A 291 51.63 -13.30 -16.12
N LEU A 292 52.79 -13.23 -15.46
CA LEU A 292 53.95 -12.45 -15.88
C LEU A 292 55.16 -13.38 -15.95
N VAL A 293 56.00 -13.24 -16.97
CA VAL A 293 57.20 -14.04 -17.20
C VAL A 293 58.39 -13.09 -17.34
N ASP A 294 59.52 -13.43 -16.71
CA ASP A 294 60.77 -12.67 -16.87
C ASP A 294 61.45 -13.02 -18.20
N GLU A 295 62.15 -12.05 -18.79
CA GLU A 295 62.89 -12.22 -20.05
C GLU A 295 63.91 -13.38 -19.96
N GLY A 296 64.55 -13.57 -18.80
CA GLY A 296 65.54 -14.63 -18.59
C GLY A 296 64.97 -16.05 -18.63
N ASP A 297 63.66 -16.20 -18.45
CA ASP A 297 62.95 -17.48 -18.50
C ASP A 297 62.42 -17.79 -19.92
N GLN A 298 62.42 -16.80 -20.81
CA GLN A 298 61.82 -16.83 -22.14
C GLN A 298 62.91 -16.88 -23.24
N GLY A 299 63.53 -18.05 -23.44
CA GLY A 299 64.68 -18.19 -24.37
C GLY A 299 64.37 -18.79 -25.75
N SER A 300 63.11 -19.08 -26.08
CA SER A 300 62.75 -19.86 -27.28
C SER A 300 61.38 -19.50 -27.88
N GLU A 301 60.94 -18.27 -27.72
CA GLU A 301 59.68 -17.79 -28.23
C GLU A 301 59.70 -17.54 -29.74
N THR A 302 58.55 -17.72 -30.38
CA THR A 302 58.29 -17.27 -31.74
C THR A 302 57.07 -16.38 -31.72
N ARG A 303 57.10 -15.27 -32.47
CA ARG A 303 55.94 -14.39 -32.61
C ARG A 303 54.75 -15.21 -33.13
N ALA A 304 53.69 -15.27 -32.34
CA ALA A 304 52.48 -16.03 -32.65
C ALA A 304 51.44 -15.16 -33.34
N GLY A 305 51.40 -13.86 -33.02
CA GLY A 305 50.46 -12.93 -33.65
C GLY A 305 50.53 -11.52 -33.09
N TRP A 306 49.46 -10.77 -33.30
CA TRP A 306 49.29 -9.39 -32.87
C TRP A 306 47.88 -9.17 -32.33
N PHE A 307 47.77 -8.42 -31.24
CA PHE A 307 46.55 -7.75 -30.86
C PHE A 307 46.45 -6.44 -31.62
N GLU A 308 45.30 -6.22 -32.25
CA GLU A 308 44.95 -4.92 -32.80
C GLU A 308 44.38 -4.05 -31.68
N ILE A 309 44.94 -2.86 -31.48
CA ILE A 309 44.43 -1.86 -30.53
C ILE A 309 44.18 -0.54 -31.25
N HIS A 310 43.08 0.11 -30.91
CA HIS A 310 42.72 1.41 -31.47
C HIS A 310 43.12 2.47 -30.46
N VAL A 311 44.06 3.34 -30.82
CA VAL A 311 44.56 4.40 -29.95
C VAL A 311 44.12 5.74 -30.52
N THR A 312 43.41 6.50 -29.68
CA THR A 312 43.10 7.91 -29.95
C THR A 312 43.89 8.74 -28.95
N ASP A 313 44.82 9.54 -29.45
CA ASP A 313 45.55 10.52 -28.66
C ASP A 313 44.92 11.90 -28.85
N SER A 314 44.18 12.33 -27.85
CA SER A 314 43.58 13.67 -27.80
C SER A 314 44.62 14.78 -27.63
N GLY A 315 45.83 14.47 -27.16
CA GLY A 315 46.95 15.40 -27.03
C GLY A 315 47.69 15.67 -28.35
N GLY A 316 47.54 14.79 -29.34
CA GLY A 316 48.04 14.94 -30.70
C GLY A 316 49.55 14.70 -30.87
N GLN A 317 50.21 14.02 -29.92
CA GLN A 317 51.61 13.62 -30.01
C GLN A 317 51.78 12.31 -30.79
N ILE A 318 50.78 11.43 -30.74
CA ILE A 318 50.71 10.14 -31.42
C ILE A 318 49.55 10.18 -32.41
N ALA A 319 49.69 9.53 -33.57
CA ALA A 319 48.62 9.52 -34.57
C ALA A 319 47.44 8.69 -34.09
N ASN A 320 46.21 9.23 -34.22
CA ASN A 320 44.97 8.46 -34.04
C ASN A 320 44.91 7.36 -35.10
N SER A 321 45.17 6.13 -34.69
CA SER A 321 45.34 5.02 -35.61
C SER A 321 45.19 3.68 -34.89
N VAL A 322 45.17 2.63 -35.68
CA VAL A 322 45.36 1.26 -35.25
C VAL A 322 46.84 1.00 -34.98
N TYR A 323 47.12 0.39 -33.83
CA TYR A 323 48.44 -0.10 -33.42
C TYR A 323 48.37 -1.61 -33.18
N TYR A 324 49.51 -2.28 -33.27
CA TYR A 324 49.60 -3.74 -33.12
C TYR A 324 50.54 -4.09 -31.96
N VAL A 325 50.02 -4.80 -30.96
CA VAL A 325 50.81 -5.33 -29.83
C VAL A 325 51.10 -6.80 -30.10
N PRO A 326 52.37 -7.20 -30.26
CA PRO A 326 52.67 -8.59 -30.58
C PRO A 326 52.48 -9.50 -29.37
N PHE A 327 52.09 -10.74 -29.64
CA PHE A 327 52.15 -11.82 -28.65
C PHE A 327 52.94 -13.00 -29.23
N TYR A 328 53.54 -13.75 -28.32
CA TYR A 328 54.49 -14.81 -28.62
C TYR A 328 53.98 -16.14 -28.08
N GLN A 329 54.38 -17.24 -28.70
CA GLN A 329 54.19 -18.59 -28.19
C GLN A 329 55.55 -19.20 -27.91
N LEU A 330 55.63 -20.07 -26.92
CA LEU A 330 56.82 -20.88 -26.68
C LEU A 330 56.99 -21.85 -27.87
N SER A 331 58.21 -21.98 -28.39
CA SER A 331 58.51 -23.10 -29.29
C SER A 331 58.22 -24.41 -28.55
N ALA A 332 57.48 -25.31 -29.19
CA ALA A 332 57.27 -26.66 -28.69
C ALA A 332 58.61 -27.39 -28.43
#